data_AF-A0A3M7RCH9-F1
#
_entry.id   AF-A0A3M7RCH9-F1
#
_cell.length_a   1.000
_cell.length_b   1.000
_cell.length_c   1.000
_cell.angle_alpha   90.00
_cell.angle_beta   90.00
_cell.angle_gamma   90.00
#
_symmetry.space_group_name_H-M   'P 1'
#
loop_
_entity.id
_entity.type
_entity.pdbx_description
1 polymer ?
#
loop_
_entity_poly.entity_id
_entity_poly.type
_entity_poly.pdbx_seq_one_letter_code
_entity_poly.pdbx_strand_id
1 'polypeptide(L)'
;MAIILTIKKTDKKLVNVYEIKKLEKEVIDYIKFPSDYKHHALKYERIKTLKSSELIKLEFEFVAQSWSECLDATIQLTKIKRQEDTTFIDLLEEIRFGQCSEKTVELLTNSKYHEFKNKQILPTKLCTHKDDVEFINTKEINDLSSDKQLYTAYDSGDFSYAKKLLNILCPAKDEVVLKKNAQVILTKNLDVANNLVNGSRGCVVGFNENKLPIVKFMNQNEMIKTK
;
A
#
# COMPACT_ATOMS: atom_id res chain seq x y z
N MET A 1 -6.55 6.05 12.18
CA MET A 1 -6.24 5.41 13.47
C MET A 1 -5.21 4.32 13.19
N ALA A 2 -3.93 4.59 13.44
CA ALA A 2 -2.91 3.55 13.37
C ALA A 2 -2.96 2.83 14.73
N ILE A 3 -3.49 1.62 14.74
CA ILE A 3 -3.46 0.77 15.92
C ILE A 3 -2.19 -0.05 15.79
N ILE A 4 -1.20 0.22 16.63
CA ILE A 4 -0.02 -0.66 16.75
C ILE A 4 -0.45 -1.74 17.72
N LEU A 5 -0.55 -2.97 17.23
CA LEU A 5 -0.92 -4.11 18.04
C LEU A 5 0.32 -4.94 18.29
N THR A 6 0.61 -5.11 19.56
CA THR A 6 1.63 -6.04 20.04
C THR A 6 0.89 -7.30 20.47
N ILE A 7 0.88 -8.33 19.62
CA ILE A 7 0.30 -9.61 19.99
C ILE A 7 1.39 -10.42 20.67
N LYS A 8 1.19 -10.71 21.96
CA LYS A 8 2.11 -11.54 22.75
C LYS A 8 1.81 -13.01 22.47
N LYS A 9 2.71 -13.72 21.79
CA LYS A 9 2.62 -15.17 21.68
C LYS A 9 3.06 -15.79 23.01
N THR A 10 2.27 -16.72 23.53
CA THR A 10 2.75 -17.72 24.50
C THR A 10 3.95 -18.44 23.86
N ASP A 11 5.10 -18.37 24.53
CA ASP A 11 6.44 -18.81 24.09
C ASP A 11 7.19 -17.89 23.09
N LYS A 12 7.63 -16.73 23.62
CA LYS A 12 8.80 -15.93 23.18
C LYS A 12 8.81 -15.35 21.76
N LYS A 13 7.67 -15.23 21.05
CA LYS A 13 7.62 -14.52 19.76
C LYS A 13 6.66 -13.32 19.81
N LEU A 14 7.18 -12.14 19.49
CA LEU A 14 6.40 -10.92 19.33
C LEU A 14 5.91 -10.85 17.88
N VAL A 15 4.61 -10.60 17.65
CA VAL A 15 4.07 -10.37 16.31
C VAL A 15 3.57 -8.92 16.23
N ASN A 16 4.15 -8.15 15.30
CA ASN A 16 3.74 -6.78 15.01
C ASN A 16 2.92 -6.77 13.72
N VAL A 17 1.67 -6.33 13.81
CA VAL A 17 0.76 -6.21 12.66
C VAL A 17 0.56 -4.73 12.35
N TYR A 18 0.83 -4.35 11.10
CA TYR A 18 0.54 -3.01 10.58
C TYR A 18 -0.76 -3.04 9.77
N GLU A 19 -1.54 -1.96 9.82
CA GLU A 19 -2.82 -1.84 9.11
C GLU A 19 -3.86 -2.92 9.46
N ILE A 20 -4.03 -3.23 10.75
CA ILE A 20 -4.93 -4.30 11.18
C ILE A 20 -6.35 -4.21 10.61
N LYS A 21 -6.84 -3.01 10.29
CA LYS A 21 -8.16 -2.73 9.69
C LYS A 21 -8.39 -3.37 8.30
N LYS A 22 -7.39 -4.07 7.77
CA LYS A 22 -7.46 -4.82 6.52
C LYS A 22 -7.53 -6.33 6.75
N LEU A 23 -7.55 -6.78 8.00
CA LEU A 23 -7.62 -8.20 8.32
C LEU A 23 -9.08 -8.62 8.50
N GLU A 24 -9.36 -9.90 8.32
CA GLU A 24 -10.66 -10.45 8.69
C GLU A 24 -10.56 -10.94 10.15
N LYS A 25 -11.67 -10.87 10.90
CA LYS A 25 -11.71 -11.31 12.31
C LYS A 25 -11.26 -12.77 12.47
N GLU A 26 -11.51 -13.63 11.47
CA GLU A 26 -11.10 -15.02 11.41
C GLU A 26 -9.57 -15.18 11.45
N VAL A 27 -8.84 -14.23 10.85
CA VAL A 27 -7.37 -14.21 10.87
C VAL A 27 -6.86 -13.94 12.30
N ILE A 28 -7.54 -13.07 13.05
CA ILE A 28 -7.20 -12.77 14.44
C ILE A 28 -7.41 -13.99 15.34
N ASP A 29 -8.55 -14.68 15.16
CA ASP A 29 -8.84 -15.93 15.87
C ASP A 29 -7.79 -17.00 15.55
N TYR A 30 -7.38 -17.15 14.29
CA TYR A 30 -6.36 -18.11 13.88
C TYR A 30 -4.99 -17.86 14.56
N ILE A 31 -4.55 -16.60 14.65
CA ILE A 31 -3.23 -16.24 15.22
C ILE A 31 -3.12 -16.67 16.70
N LYS A 32 -4.24 -16.73 17.44
CA LYS A 32 -4.27 -17.08 18.86
C LYS A 32 -4.16 -18.59 19.14
N PHE A 33 -4.50 -19.47 18.21
CA PHE A 33 -4.57 -20.94 18.46
C PHE A 33 -3.43 -21.80 17.88
N PRO A 34 -2.14 -21.64 18.27
CA PRO A 34 -1.09 -22.58 17.83
C PRO A 34 -0.48 -23.44 18.95
N SER A 35 -1.27 -24.03 19.86
CA SER A 35 -0.76 -25.06 20.79
C SER A 35 -1.29 -26.48 20.56
N ASP A 36 -2.48 -26.70 19.98
CA ASP A 36 -3.07 -28.06 19.85
C ASP A 36 -3.79 -28.36 18.54
N TYR A 37 -3.34 -27.84 17.39
CA TYR A 37 -3.94 -28.19 16.09
C TYR A 37 -3.46 -29.58 15.60
N LYS A 38 -3.90 -30.65 16.27
CA LYS A 38 -3.99 -32.00 15.69
C LYS A 38 -5.33 -32.15 14.98
N HIS A 39 -5.27 -32.35 13.67
CA HIS A 39 -6.37 -32.75 12.78
C HIS A 39 -7.66 -31.90 12.78
N HIS A 40 -7.72 -30.92 11.88
CA HIS A 40 -8.97 -30.64 11.15
C HIS A 40 -8.66 -30.02 9.79
N ALA A 41 -8.45 -30.88 8.79
CA ALA A 41 -8.46 -30.53 7.37
C ALA A 41 -9.89 -30.31 6.82
N LEU A 42 -10.86 -29.98 7.67
CA LEU A 42 -12.28 -29.90 7.30
C LEU A 42 -12.90 -28.60 7.82
N LYS A 43 -12.72 -27.50 7.06
CA LYS A 43 -13.77 -26.47 6.90
C LYS A 43 -13.53 -25.39 5.83
N TYR A 44 -12.60 -25.55 4.89
CA TYR A 44 -12.53 -24.64 3.74
C TYR A 44 -13.66 -24.87 2.71
N GLU A 45 -14.35 -26.01 2.74
CA GLU A 45 -15.48 -26.28 1.81
C GLU A 45 -16.80 -25.63 2.24
N ARG A 46 -16.97 -25.23 3.51
CA ARG A 46 -18.26 -24.74 4.03
C ARG A 46 -18.49 -23.24 3.83
N ILE A 47 -17.51 -22.54 3.25
CA ILE A 47 -17.58 -21.11 2.93
C ILE A 47 -18.35 -20.88 1.61
N LYS A 48 -18.61 -21.93 0.81
CA LYS A 48 -19.35 -21.81 -0.48
C LYS A 48 -20.88 -21.79 -0.38
N THR A 49 -21.47 -21.89 0.82
CA THR A 49 -22.93 -21.96 0.97
C THR A 49 -23.45 -21.09 2.10
N LEU A 50 -23.52 -19.78 1.87
CA LEU A 50 -24.41 -18.90 2.61
C LEU A 50 -25.25 -18.09 1.62
N LYS A 51 -26.56 -18.35 1.64
CA LYS A 51 -27.55 -17.62 0.83
C LYS A 51 -27.67 -16.19 1.34
N SER A 52 -27.80 -15.28 0.38
CA SER A 52 -27.94 -13.84 0.59
C SER A 52 -29.35 -13.48 1.04
N SER A 53 -29.49 -12.99 2.26
CA SER A 53 -30.48 -11.98 2.65
C SER A 53 -30.40 -11.78 4.17
N GLU A 54 -30.14 -10.54 4.60
CA GLU A 54 -30.34 -10.02 5.97
C GLU A 54 -29.25 -10.21 7.04
N LEU A 55 -27.96 -10.18 6.68
CA LEU A 55 -26.90 -9.87 7.65
C LEU A 55 -25.87 -8.93 7.03
N ILE A 56 -26.04 -7.63 7.21
CA ILE A 56 -24.88 -6.72 7.24
C ILE A 56 -24.21 -6.97 8.60
N LYS A 57 -23.56 -8.12 8.76
CA LYS A 57 -22.64 -8.35 9.86
C LYS A 57 -21.41 -7.51 9.54
N LEU A 58 -21.20 -6.44 10.30
CA LEU A 58 -19.98 -5.65 10.23
C LEU A 58 -18.82 -6.57 10.67
N GLU A 59 -18.05 -7.06 9.71
CA GLU A 59 -16.91 -7.97 9.90
C GLU A 59 -15.63 -7.19 10.21
N PHE A 60 -15.62 -6.47 11.33
CA PHE A 60 -14.40 -5.84 11.82
C PHE A 60 -13.59 -6.77 12.71
N GLU A 61 -12.28 -6.60 12.70
CA GLU A 61 -11.30 -7.41 13.42
C GLU A 61 -11.51 -7.34 14.93
N PHE A 62 -11.92 -6.18 15.44
CA PHE A 62 -12.17 -5.97 16.88
C PHE A 62 -13.40 -6.70 17.42
N VAL A 63 -14.19 -7.32 16.54
CA VAL A 63 -15.31 -8.19 16.91
C VAL A 63 -14.84 -9.64 17.13
N ALA A 64 -13.59 -9.98 16.79
CA ALA A 64 -13.04 -11.32 17.02
C ALA A 64 -13.10 -11.69 18.51
N GLN A 65 -13.47 -12.94 18.80
CA GLN A 65 -13.56 -13.42 20.19
C GLN A 65 -12.20 -13.37 20.88
N SER A 66 -11.14 -13.64 20.12
CA SER A 66 -9.75 -13.55 20.57
C SER A 66 -9.24 -12.13 20.79
N TRP A 67 -9.94 -11.09 20.34
CA TRP A 67 -9.42 -9.71 20.32
C TRP A 67 -9.02 -9.21 21.71
N SER A 68 -9.91 -9.35 22.71
CA SER A 68 -9.68 -8.90 24.08
C SER A 68 -8.62 -9.73 24.80
N GLU A 69 -8.38 -10.96 24.37
CA GLU A 69 -7.40 -11.88 24.97
C GLU A 69 -6.00 -11.71 24.38
N CYS A 70 -5.89 -11.18 23.16
CA CYS A 70 -4.62 -10.97 22.46
C CYS A 70 -3.97 -9.61 22.76
N LEU A 71 -4.69 -8.68 23.41
CA LEU A 71 -4.31 -7.28 23.53
C LEU A 71 -4.23 -6.82 24.98
N ASP A 72 -3.00 -6.66 25.47
CA ASP A 72 -2.74 -6.15 26.82
C ASP A 72 -3.06 -4.66 26.96
N ALA A 73 -2.91 -3.88 25.87
CA ALA A 73 -3.12 -2.43 25.89
C ALA A 73 -3.53 -1.90 24.51
N THR A 74 -4.32 -0.81 24.52
CA THR A 74 -4.64 -0.02 23.33
C THR A 74 -4.09 1.40 23.51
N ILE A 75 -3.24 1.85 22.59
CA ILE A 75 -2.63 3.18 22.63
C ILE A 75 -3.15 3.99 21.44
N GLN A 76 -3.69 5.17 21.71
CA GLN A 76 -4.10 6.13 20.69
C GLN A 76 -3.02 7.21 20.51
N LEU A 77 -2.48 7.32 19.29
CA LEU A 77 -1.63 8.43 18.91
C LEU A 77 -2.48 9.67 18.58
N THR A 78 -2.22 10.78 19.26
CA THR A 78 -2.95 12.04 19.12
C THR A 78 -2.17 13.10 18.34
N LYS A 79 -0.84 13.04 18.33
CA LYS A 79 0.01 14.04 17.67
C LYS A 79 0.11 13.77 16.16
N ILE A 80 -0.33 14.73 15.35
CA ILE A 80 -0.16 14.72 13.90
C ILE A 80 1.27 15.15 13.54
N LYS A 81 1.89 14.43 12.60
CA LYS A 81 3.28 14.62 12.17
C LYS A 81 3.47 14.78 10.67
N ARG A 82 2.46 14.41 9.86
CA ARG A 82 2.56 14.42 8.40
C ARG A 82 2.20 15.78 7.80
N GLN A 83 1.28 16.49 8.44
CA GLN A 83 0.85 17.83 8.06
C GLN A 83 1.28 18.81 9.14
N GLU A 84 1.65 20.02 8.73
CA GLU A 84 1.99 21.14 9.63
C GLU A 84 0.91 22.23 9.61
N ASP A 85 0.20 22.39 8.48
CA ASP A 85 -0.89 23.35 8.31
C ASP A 85 -2.12 22.94 9.13
N THR A 86 -2.46 23.75 10.13
CA THR A 86 -3.61 23.54 11.02
C THR A 86 -4.94 23.53 10.26
N THR A 87 -5.10 24.37 9.24
CA THR A 87 -6.33 24.42 8.45
C THR A 87 -6.56 23.10 7.71
N PHE A 88 -5.49 22.52 7.18
CA PHE A 88 -5.57 21.23 6.51
C PHE A 88 -5.75 20.07 7.49
N ILE A 89 -5.15 20.16 8.68
CA ILE A 89 -5.36 19.21 9.77
C ILE A 89 -6.83 19.15 10.18
N ASP A 90 -7.44 20.30 10.47
CA ASP A 90 -8.84 20.39 10.90
C ASP A 90 -9.78 19.82 9.84
N LEU A 91 -9.53 20.16 8.57
CA LEU A 91 -10.27 19.62 7.42
C LEU A 91 -10.19 18.08 7.35
N LEU A 92 -9.00 17.50 7.53
CA LEU A 92 -8.83 16.04 7.50
C LEU A 92 -9.46 15.36 8.73
N GLU A 93 -9.52 16.06 9.86
CA GLU A 93 -10.18 15.57 11.07
C GLU A 93 -11.71 15.53 10.91
N GLU A 94 -12.32 16.57 10.33
CA GLU A 94 -13.76 16.57 10.00
C GLU A 94 -14.11 15.36 9.13
N ILE A 95 -13.39 15.18 8.02
CA ILE A 95 -13.61 14.08 7.06
C ILE A 95 -13.46 12.72 7.76
N ARG A 96 -12.50 12.59 8.66
CA ARG A 96 -12.27 11.36 9.42
C ARG A 96 -13.47 10.96 10.28
N PHE A 97 -14.20 11.92 10.82
CA PHE A 97 -15.42 11.68 11.60
C PHE A 97 -16.70 11.69 10.75
N GLY A 98 -16.56 11.75 9.42
CA GLY A 98 -17.70 11.80 8.49
C GLY A 98 -18.43 13.14 8.50
N GLN A 99 -17.77 14.20 8.96
CA GLN A 99 -18.28 15.57 8.93
C GLN A 99 -17.72 16.31 7.71
N CYS A 100 -18.50 17.24 7.17
CA CYS A 100 -18.08 18.04 6.02
C CYS A 100 -18.78 19.39 6.10
N SER A 101 -18.12 20.37 6.76
CA SER A 101 -18.64 21.73 6.84
C SER A 101 -18.59 22.44 5.48
N GLU A 102 -19.37 23.51 5.32
CA GLU A 102 -19.34 24.34 4.09
C GLU A 102 -17.92 24.85 3.79
N LYS A 103 -17.18 25.24 4.83
CA LYS A 103 -15.77 25.63 4.73
C LYS A 103 -14.90 24.51 4.17
N THR A 104 -15.07 23.27 4.66
CA THR A 104 -14.35 22.10 4.17
C THR A 104 -14.68 21.81 2.69
N VAL A 105 -15.95 21.89 2.32
CA VAL A 105 -16.39 21.73 0.91
C VAL A 105 -15.75 22.79 0.02
N GLU A 106 -15.74 24.04 0.44
CA GLU A 106 -15.13 25.15 -0.30
C GLU A 106 -13.63 24.93 -0.51
N LEU A 107 -12.89 24.61 0.56
CA LEU A 107 -11.44 24.36 0.50
C LEU A 107 -11.10 23.20 -0.46
N LEU A 108 -11.83 22.09 -0.36
CA LEU A 108 -11.63 20.95 -1.26
C LEU A 108 -12.00 21.29 -2.71
N THR A 109 -13.09 22.03 -2.92
CA THR A 109 -13.51 22.43 -4.26
C THR A 109 -12.51 23.37 -4.91
N ASN A 110 -11.94 24.30 -4.15
CA ASN A 110 -10.93 25.24 -4.63
C ASN A 110 -9.59 24.53 -4.93
N SER A 111 -9.30 23.39 -4.28
CA SER A 111 -8.07 22.64 -4.53
C SER A 111 -7.92 22.13 -5.98
N LYS A 112 -9.01 22.02 -6.75
CA LYS A 112 -8.96 21.63 -8.17
C LYS A 112 -8.22 22.62 -9.07
N TYR A 113 -8.07 23.87 -8.62
CA TYR A 113 -7.33 24.92 -9.33
C TYR A 113 -5.87 25.03 -8.89
N HIS A 114 -5.42 24.15 -8.00
CA HIS A 114 -4.05 24.19 -7.50
C HIS A 114 -3.04 23.85 -8.61
N GLU A 115 -2.06 24.73 -8.80
CA GLU A 115 -0.97 24.52 -9.75
C GLU A 115 0.23 23.84 -9.09
N PHE A 116 0.69 22.74 -9.67
CA PHE A 116 1.86 22.04 -9.16
C PHE A 116 3.15 22.71 -9.63
N LYS A 117 4.01 23.07 -8.66
CA LYS A 117 5.31 23.71 -8.92
C LYS A 117 6.26 22.83 -9.77
N ASN A 118 6.22 21.51 -9.58
CA ASN A 118 7.05 20.56 -10.34
C ASN A 118 6.26 19.98 -11.51
N LYS A 119 6.67 20.33 -12.74
CA LYS A 119 6.06 19.82 -13.98
C LYS A 119 6.70 18.53 -14.49
N GLN A 120 7.87 18.14 -13.96
CA GLN A 120 8.59 16.94 -14.39
C GLN A 120 8.11 15.68 -13.66
N ILE A 121 7.84 15.79 -12.36
CA ILE A 121 7.29 14.70 -11.55
C ILE A 121 5.95 15.17 -11.01
N LEU A 122 4.88 14.69 -11.64
CA LEU A 122 3.51 15.05 -11.32
C LEU A 122 3.05 14.34 -10.04
N PRO A 123 2.05 14.88 -9.34
CA PRO A 123 1.37 14.19 -8.27
C PRO A 123 0.79 12.85 -8.73
N THR A 124 0.89 11.85 -7.86
CA THR A 124 0.29 10.53 -8.10
C THR A 124 -1.23 10.65 -8.02
N LYS A 125 -1.93 10.23 -9.08
CA LYS A 125 -3.38 10.11 -9.07
C LYS A 125 -3.78 8.88 -8.25
N LEU A 126 -4.70 9.05 -7.29
CA LEU A 126 -5.24 7.97 -6.50
C LEU A 126 -6.60 7.57 -7.08
N CYS A 127 -6.76 6.28 -7.39
CA CYS A 127 -7.99 5.71 -7.95
C CYS A 127 -8.52 4.62 -7.03
N THR A 128 -9.82 4.35 -7.12
CA THR A 128 -10.49 3.31 -6.34
C THR A 128 -10.31 1.92 -6.93
N HIS A 129 -10.24 1.79 -8.26
CA HIS A 129 -10.07 0.52 -8.96
C HIS A 129 -8.67 0.38 -9.57
N LYS A 130 -8.15 -0.85 -9.58
CA LYS A 130 -6.86 -1.16 -10.20
C LYS A 130 -6.87 -0.94 -11.71
N ASP A 131 -8.00 -1.23 -12.36
CA ASP A 131 -8.16 -1.08 -13.81
C ASP A 131 -7.98 0.37 -14.27
N ASP A 132 -8.50 1.34 -13.48
CA ASP A 132 -8.30 2.77 -13.75
C ASP A 132 -6.82 3.16 -13.65
N VAL A 133 -6.11 2.65 -12.63
CA VAL A 133 -4.67 2.88 -12.46
C VAL A 133 -3.89 2.31 -13.62
N GLU A 134 -4.21 1.08 -14.04
CA GLU A 134 -3.53 0.41 -15.14
C GLU A 134 -3.78 1.13 -16.46
N PHE A 135 -5.02 1.54 -16.72
CA PHE A 135 -5.38 2.31 -17.91
C PHE A 135 -4.61 3.63 -17.98
N ILE A 136 -4.60 4.41 -16.89
CA ILE A 136 -3.89 5.70 -16.84
C ILE A 136 -2.39 5.48 -17.05
N ASN A 137 -1.76 4.57 -16.31
CA ASN A 137 -0.31 4.35 -16.42
C ASN A 137 0.09 3.83 -17.81
N THR A 138 -0.71 2.93 -18.38
CA THR A 138 -0.48 2.37 -19.73
C THR A 138 -0.63 3.44 -20.80
N LYS A 139 -1.63 4.30 -20.69
CA LYS A 139 -1.81 5.43 -21.60
C LYS A 139 -0.62 6.39 -21.54
N GLU A 140 -0.27 6.86 -20.35
CA GLU A 140 0.79 7.85 -20.15
C GLU A 140 2.16 7.31 -20.61
N ILE A 141 2.49 6.04 -20.38
CA ILE A 141 3.73 5.46 -20.88
C ILE A 141 3.72 5.26 -22.40
N ASN A 142 2.57 4.93 -22.99
CA ASN A 142 2.46 4.77 -24.44
C ASN A 142 2.62 6.10 -25.18
N ASP A 143 2.13 7.20 -24.60
CA ASP A 143 2.23 8.56 -25.13
C ASP A 143 3.68 9.10 -25.14
N LEU A 144 4.60 8.48 -24.41
CA LEU A 144 6.03 8.83 -24.45
C LEU A 144 6.68 8.37 -25.77
N SER A 145 7.36 9.31 -26.45
CA SER A 145 7.99 9.11 -27.75
C SER A 145 9.27 8.27 -27.75
N SER A 146 9.85 7.97 -26.59
CA SER A 146 11.10 7.22 -26.50
C SER A 146 10.91 5.71 -26.64
N ASP A 147 11.99 5.02 -26.99
CA ASP A 147 12.02 3.56 -27.08
C ASP A 147 11.65 2.86 -25.76
N LYS A 148 10.86 1.79 -25.89
CA LYS A 148 10.48 0.93 -24.77
C LYS A 148 11.66 0.04 -24.35
N GLN A 149 11.90 -0.03 -23.05
CA GLN A 149 12.77 -1.04 -22.42
C GLN A 149 11.88 -1.96 -21.59
N LEU A 150 11.91 -3.25 -21.87
CA LEU A 150 11.16 -4.28 -21.15
C LEU A 150 12.09 -5.00 -20.18
N TYR A 151 11.67 -5.10 -18.93
CA TYR A 151 12.33 -5.88 -17.88
C TYR A 151 11.40 -7.00 -17.45
N THR A 152 11.84 -8.24 -17.60
CA THR A 152 11.10 -9.44 -17.17
C THR A 152 11.72 -9.96 -15.89
N ALA A 153 10.88 -10.26 -14.90
CA ALA A 153 11.29 -10.82 -13.63
C ALA A 153 11.91 -12.22 -13.82
N TYR A 154 12.91 -12.53 -12.99
CA TYR A 154 13.46 -13.87 -12.87
C TYR A 154 13.07 -14.43 -11.51
N ASP A 155 12.19 -15.42 -11.52
CA ASP A 155 11.69 -16.09 -10.32
C ASP A 155 12.37 -17.45 -10.16
N SER A 156 12.70 -17.80 -8.91
CA SER A 156 13.24 -19.12 -8.55
C SER A 156 12.36 -19.81 -7.53
N GLY A 157 12.19 -21.13 -7.65
CA GLY A 157 11.39 -21.95 -6.75
C GLY A 157 10.51 -22.91 -7.52
N ASP A 158 10.21 -24.07 -6.91
CA ASP A 158 9.30 -25.04 -7.49
C ASP A 158 7.85 -24.72 -7.10
N PHE A 159 6.87 -25.22 -7.86
CA PHE A 159 5.42 -25.10 -7.67
C PHE A 159 4.72 -23.85 -8.27
N SER A 160 3.82 -24.12 -9.22
CA SER A 160 2.91 -23.16 -9.87
C SER A 160 2.01 -22.37 -8.91
N TYR A 161 1.71 -22.91 -7.72
CA TYR A 161 0.96 -22.21 -6.67
C TYR A 161 1.77 -21.07 -6.04
N ALA A 162 3.08 -21.26 -5.84
CA ALA A 162 3.97 -20.26 -5.28
C ALA A 162 4.06 -19.02 -6.18
N LYS A 163 4.03 -19.20 -7.52
CA LYS A 163 4.02 -18.08 -8.46
C LYS A 163 2.76 -17.20 -8.33
N LYS A 164 1.58 -17.81 -8.22
CA LYS A 164 0.34 -17.03 -8.02
C LYS A 164 0.39 -16.23 -6.72
N LEU A 165 0.88 -16.83 -5.64
CA LEU A 165 1.05 -16.14 -4.37
C LEU A 165 2.11 -15.03 -4.46
N LEU A 166 3.23 -15.28 -5.13
CA LEU A 166 4.28 -14.29 -5.35
C LEU A 166 3.70 -13.07 -6.07
N ASN A 167 2.92 -13.26 -7.13
CA ASN A 167 2.32 -12.16 -7.89
C ASN A 167 1.25 -11.39 -7.09
N ILE A 168 0.66 -12.02 -6.06
CA ILE A 168 -0.28 -11.36 -5.15
C ILE A 168 0.46 -10.55 -4.07
N LEU A 169 1.57 -11.08 -3.56
CA LEU A 169 2.30 -10.52 -2.42
C LEU A 169 3.41 -9.54 -2.82
N CYS A 170 3.99 -9.71 -4.01
CA CYS A 170 5.05 -8.87 -4.52
C CYS A 170 4.48 -7.57 -5.08
N PRO A 171 4.96 -6.40 -4.64
CA PRO A 171 4.54 -5.13 -5.24
C PRO A 171 5.05 -4.92 -6.67
N ALA A 172 6.10 -5.66 -7.08
CA ALA A 172 6.66 -5.58 -8.42
C ALA A 172 5.95 -6.55 -9.36
N LYS A 173 5.69 -6.10 -10.60
CA LYS A 173 5.08 -6.91 -11.65
C LYS A 173 6.12 -7.85 -12.29
N ASP A 174 5.64 -8.96 -12.85
CA ASP A 174 6.43 -9.89 -13.67
C ASP A 174 7.11 -9.19 -14.86
N GLU A 175 6.45 -8.18 -15.42
CA GLU A 175 6.98 -7.36 -16.50
C GLU A 175 6.85 -5.88 -16.16
N VAL A 176 7.95 -5.15 -16.33
CA VAL A 176 8.00 -3.71 -16.18
C VAL A 176 8.50 -3.11 -17.48
N VAL A 177 7.67 -2.27 -18.09
CA VAL A 177 8.06 -1.45 -19.24
C VAL A 177 8.49 -0.09 -18.73
N LEU A 178 9.65 0.39 -19.15
CA LEU A 178 10.12 1.74 -18.90
C LEU A 178 10.46 2.45 -20.21
N LYS A 179 10.31 3.76 -20.18
CA LYS A 179 10.66 4.70 -21.25
C LYS A 179 11.35 5.91 -20.63
N LYS A 180 12.14 6.64 -21.42
CA LYS A 180 12.67 7.93 -20.98
C LYS A 180 11.50 8.87 -20.70
N ASN A 181 11.61 9.65 -19.62
CA ASN A 181 10.58 10.50 -19.03
C ASN A 181 9.43 9.78 -18.32
N ALA A 182 9.44 8.44 -18.23
CA ALA A 182 8.43 7.72 -17.45
C ALA A 182 8.55 8.06 -15.96
N GLN A 183 7.42 8.37 -15.33
CA GLN A 183 7.33 8.56 -13.89
C GLN A 183 7.28 7.21 -13.18
N VAL A 184 8.08 7.05 -12.13
CA VAL A 184 8.22 5.81 -11.37
C VAL A 184 8.08 6.08 -9.87
N ILE A 185 7.70 5.03 -9.14
CA ILE A 185 7.70 5.02 -7.68
C ILE A 185 8.61 3.90 -7.19
N LEU A 186 9.41 4.19 -6.16
CA LEU A 186 10.25 3.20 -5.53
C LEU A 186 9.39 2.33 -4.60
N THR A 187 9.43 1.01 -4.76
CA THR A 187 8.61 0.06 -3.98
C THR A 187 9.38 -0.61 -2.82
N LYS A 188 10.67 -0.31 -2.68
CA LYS A 188 11.57 -0.90 -1.67
C LYS A 188 12.49 0.16 -1.09
N ASN A 189 12.79 0.07 0.21
CA ASN A 189 13.81 0.94 0.83
C ASN A 189 15.20 0.57 0.29
N LEU A 190 15.86 1.54 -0.35
CA LEU A 190 17.23 1.38 -0.87
C LEU A 190 18.24 2.08 0.03
N ASP A 191 17.94 3.31 0.42
CA ASP A 191 18.83 4.15 1.23
C ASP A 191 17.99 5.09 2.09
N VAL A 192 17.78 4.71 3.34
CA VAL A 192 16.95 5.48 4.28
C VAL A 192 17.64 6.80 4.65
N ALA A 193 18.97 6.83 4.74
CA ALA A 193 19.72 8.03 5.11
C ALA A 193 19.57 9.12 4.05
N ASN A 194 19.50 8.72 2.77
CA ASN A 194 19.30 9.62 1.65
C ASN A 194 17.83 9.72 1.20
N ASN A 195 16.85 9.30 2.01
CA ASN A 195 15.41 9.36 1.71
C ASN A 195 14.97 8.58 0.44
N LEU A 196 15.67 7.52 0.06
CA LEU A 196 15.25 6.56 -0.95
C LEU A 196 14.49 5.42 -0.29
N VAL A 197 13.25 5.72 0.05
CA VAL A 197 12.33 4.83 0.74
C VAL A 197 11.19 4.41 -0.18
N ASN A 198 10.48 3.36 0.21
CA ASN A 198 9.24 2.99 -0.44
C ASN A 198 8.28 4.20 -0.49
N GLY A 199 7.78 4.51 -1.68
CA GLY A 199 6.97 5.69 -1.97
C GLY A 199 7.73 6.86 -2.61
N SER A 200 9.07 6.82 -2.66
CA SER A 200 9.84 7.88 -3.32
C SER A 200 9.52 7.95 -4.82
N ARG A 201 9.15 9.15 -5.29
CA ARG A 201 8.74 9.40 -6.68
C ARG A 201 9.91 9.92 -7.50
N GLY A 202 10.02 9.43 -8.73
CA GLY A 202 11.10 9.78 -9.65
C GLY A 202 10.68 9.77 -11.11
N CYS A 203 11.60 10.18 -11.98
CA CYS A 203 11.45 10.17 -13.42
C CYS A 203 12.67 9.50 -14.06
N VAL A 204 12.44 8.60 -15.01
CA VAL A 204 13.51 7.95 -15.78
C VAL A 204 14.15 8.98 -16.71
N VAL A 205 15.41 9.32 -16.48
CA VAL A 205 16.15 10.29 -17.31
C VAL A 205 16.88 9.64 -18.49
N GLY A 206 17.07 8.32 -18.42
CA GLY A 206 17.71 7.54 -19.48
C GLY A 206 18.06 6.14 -19.01
N PHE A 207 18.90 5.47 -19.79
CA PHE A 207 19.40 4.12 -19.52
C PHE A 207 20.92 4.11 -19.67
N ASN A 208 21.62 3.32 -18.87
CA ASN A 208 23.07 3.16 -18.99
C ASN A 208 23.44 2.19 -20.13
N GLU A 209 24.74 1.93 -20.32
CA GLU A 209 25.26 1.01 -21.35
C GLU A 209 24.70 -0.42 -21.23
N ASN A 210 24.40 -0.85 -20.00
CA ASN A 210 23.78 -2.15 -19.69
C ASN A 210 22.24 -2.12 -19.77
N LYS A 211 21.66 -1.05 -20.34
CA LYS A 211 20.21 -0.81 -20.43
C LYS A 211 19.51 -0.77 -19.07
N LEU A 212 20.19 -0.48 -17.97
CA LEU A 212 19.57 -0.27 -16.66
C LEU A 212 19.07 1.18 -16.54
N PRO A 213 17.90 1.41 -15.92
CA PRO A 213 17.32 2.74 -15.83
C PRO A 213 18.14 3.66 -14.90
N ILE A 214 18.23 4.92 -15.30
CA ILE A 214 18.77 6.02 -14.50
C ILE A 214 17.57 6.89 -14.10
N VAL A 215 17.37 7.10 -12.81
CA VAL A 215 16.18 7.77 -12.26
C VAL A 215 16.58 8.99 -11.44
N LYS A 216 15.92 10.12 -11.69
CA LYS A 216 16.00 11.32 -10.85
C LYS A 216 14.80 11.33 -9.90
N PHE A 217 15.04 11.28 -8.59
CA PHE A 217 13.99 11.32 -7.57
C PHE A 217 13.75 12.74 -7.07
N MET A 218 12.52 13.07 -6.64
CA MET A 218 12.19 14.43 -6.19
C MET A 218 12.97 14.92 -4.99
N ASN A 219 13.35 14.01 -4.08
CA ASN A 219 13.99 14.38 -2.81
C ASN A 219 15.52 14.49 -2.93
N GLN A 220 16.08 14.37 -4.14
CA GLN A 220 17.51 14.44 -4.39
C GLN A 220 17.82 15.29 -5.62
N ASN A 221 18.89 16.10 -5.54
CA ASN A 221 19.46 16.77 -6.71
C ASN A 221 20.30 15.82 -7.58
N GLU A 222 20.61 14.61 -7.10
CA GLU A 222 21.46 13.63 -7.77
C GLU A 222 20.65 12.55 -8.51
N MET A 223 21.24 12.05 -9.61
CA MET A 223 20.66 10.97 -10.41
C MET A 223 21.14 9.62 -9.89
N ILE A 224 20.22 8.71 -9.64
CA ILE A 224 20.55 7.37 -9.17
C ILE A 224 20.56 6.41 -10.35
N LYS A 225 21.68 5.73 -10.52
CA LYS A 225 21.80 4.59 -11.42
C LYS A 225 21.30 3.35 -10.69
N THR A 226 20.32 2.66 -11.26
CA THR A 226 19.95 1.34 -10.75
C THR A 226 21.13 0.38 -10.95
N LYS A 227 21.39 -0.45 -9.95
CA LYS A 227 22.42 -1.51 -9.96
C LYS A 227 21.77 -2.83 -10.33
#